data_AF-A0A345R7U7-F1
#
_entry.id   AF-A0A345R7U7-F1
#
_cell.length_a   1.000
_cell.length_b   1.000
_cell.length_c   1.000
_cell.angle_alpha   90.00
_cell.angle_beta   90.00
_cell.angle_gamma   90.00
#
_symmetry.space_group_name_H-M   'P 1'
#
loop_
_entity.id
_entity.type
_entity.pdbx_description
1 polymer ?
#
loop_
_entity_poly.entity_id
_entity_poly.type
_entity_poly.pdbx_seq_one_letter_code
_entity_poly.pdbx_strand_id
1 'polypeptide(L)'
;MERRLSALLVADIVGSTPAMEANEEQALVSNNACLDEIRQAAEAKSGRVFGTAGDSILAEFSSPVNALQAAIEARAAIARNKRCSQSVIRIGLHLADVVVQGTDLRGDGVNVAARIQTNAAPGAIDVSPPFFDQVKRVSPCVFDDLGAQHFKGVSSPMQIFRVKTAADRARYGIVPTASPQIATKRPNSVLVMPFSTASSANEDQEFLAEGLTDDLTLELSRIHGLFVLSRSAADANTKTNVVEIGDSLGVEYVLSGSIRKMGPQVRFNTSLAETTHGQIIWSDRMQGNFESVFDMLDEITGRVTATVAGRIEHTAMRAAQLKRPENMSAYECYLRAIDLHRLAGVTNKHVFEALEWFDKAIKLDPNFGRIYAMRVCTASYLADFDILKAERDTTKALELDPTDPEAHRIMGIIKLKNHGDFEASRYYHEKAVQLAPNDAYILGRCAAFHTFAGAPEKAMELLDKASVLDPFLPVWVTEERCAAHYALGQYEEVLTAGRTLAHQTRRSRIYQAAALVALDRILDARDQISASMLEDQSLSGDYIISQELFQDKSLLAQLVARAHQAGLPLGSAKALEPLAVAKG
;
A
#
# COMPACT_ATOMS: atom_id res chain seq x y z
N MET A 1 26.78 -0.66 -30.19
CA MET A 1 25.77 -1.62 -29.69
C MET A 1 25.36 -1.10 -28.32
N GLU A 2 24.20 -0.45 -28.26
CA GLU A 2 23.71 0.19 -27.05
C GLU A 2 22.94 -0.84 -26.21
N ARG A 3 23.21 -0.86 -24.92
CA ARG A 3 22.58 -1.76 -23.95
C ARG A 3 21.88 -0.94 -22.88
N ARG A 4 20.73 -1.39 -22.43
CA ARG A 4 20.01 -0.78 -21.32
C ARG A 4 19.12 -1.79 -20.60
N LEU A 5 18.94 -1.56 -19.31
CA LEU A 5 17.95 -2.26 -18.52
C LEU A 5 16.55 -1.77 -18.90
N SER A 6 15.69 -2.67 -19.38
CA SER A 6 14.31 -2.36 -19.77
C SER A 6 13.33 -3.31 -19.08
N ALA A 7 12.18 -2.78 -18.68
CA ALA A 7 11.02 -3.58 -18.32
C ALA A 7 10.29 -4.00 -19.59
N LEU A 8 10.12 -5.30 -19.80
CA LEU A 8 9.55 -5.91 -21.00
C LEU A 8 8.15 -6.44 -20.70
N LEU A 9 7.21 -6.12 -21.59
CA LEU A 9 5.87 -6.66 -21.63
C LEU A 9 5.72 -7.47 -22.92
N VAL A 10 5.37 -8.74 -22.78
CA VAL A 10 4.98 -9.60 -23.89
C VAL A 10 3.56 -10.06 -23.64
N ALA A 11 2.67 -9.85 -24.61
CA ALA A 11 1.29 -10.29 -24.54
C ALA A 11 0.88 -11.07 -25.79
N ASP A 12 0.02 -12.07 -25.64
CA ASP A 12 -0.61 -12.81 -26.74
C ASP A 12 -2.11 -13.01 -26.53
N ILE A 13 -2.80 -13.39 -27.60
CA ILE A 13 -4.23 -13.70 -27.59
C ILE A 13 -4.41 -15.23 -27.58
N VAL A 14 -5.02 -15.75 -26.53
CA VAL A 14 -5.29 -17.19 -26.39
C VAL A 14 -6.29 -17.64 -27.46
N GLY A 15 -5.97 -18.72 -28.17
CA GLY A 15 -6.88 -19.34 -29.13
C GLY A 15 -7.02 -18.57 -30.45
N SER A 16 -6.09 -17.67 -30.75
CA SER A 16 -6.05 -16.91 -32.01
C SER A 16 -6.01 -17.81 -33.25
N THR A 17 -5.17 -18.87 -33.26
CA THR A 17 -5.02 -19.78 -34.41
C THR A 17 -6.30 -20.55 -34.71
N PRO A 18 -6.96 -21.24 -33.75
CA PRO A 18 -8.26 -21.85 -34.00
C PRO A 18 -9.35 -20.86 -34.44
N ALA A 19 -9.36 -19.64 -33.88
CA ALA A 19 -10.31 -18.60 -34.28
C ALA A 19 -10.10 -18.16 -35.74
N MET A 20 -8.83 -18.04 -36.15
CA MET A 20 -8.43 -17.70 -37.52
C MET A 20 -8.88 -18.78 -38.51
N GLU A 21 -8.77 -20.06 -38.14
CA GLU A 21 -9.23 -21.18 -38.95
C GLU A 21 -10.77 -21.21 -39.08
N ALA A 22 -11.49 -20.87 -38.01
CA ALA A 22 -12.94 -20.87 -38.00
C ALA A 22 -13.57 -19.71 -38.79
N ASN A 23 -13.05 -18.49 -38.62
CA ASN A 23 -13.51 -17.29 -39.33
C ASN A 23 -12.41 -16.23 -39.34
N GLU A 24 -11.59 -16.22 -40.40
CA GLU A 24 -10.43 -15.35 -40.56
C GLU A 24 -10.78 -13.86 -40.44
N GLU A 25 -11.85 -13.40 -41.10
CA GLU A 25 -12.23 -11.98 -41.09
C GLU A 25 -12.65 -11.51 -39.69
N GLN A 26 -13.48 -12.30 -38.99
CA GLN A 26 -13.91 -11.98 -37.64
C GLN A 26 -12.75 -12.05 -36.63
N ALA A 27 -11.86 -13.04 -36.77
CA ALA A 27 -10.69 -13.20 -35.91
C ALA A 27 -9.71 -12.03 -36.09
N LEU A 28 -9.47 -11.56 -37.32
CA LEU A 28 -8.63 -10.40 -37.59
C LEU A 28 -9.19 -9.13 -36.96
N VAL A 29 -10.51 -8.91 -37.04
CA VAL A 29 -11.15 -7.74 -36.41
C VAL A 29 -11.00 -7.79 -34.89
N SER A 30 -11.26 -8.93 -34.27
CA SER A 30 -11.12 -9.10 -32.81
C SER A 30 -9.67 -8.97 -32.35
N ASN A 31 -8.74 -9.59 -33.08
CA ASN A 31 -7.32 -9.56 -32.73
C ASN A 31 -6.74 -8.16 -32.87
N ASN A 32 -7.04 -7.45 -33.96
CA ASN A 32 -6.59 -6.07 -34.13
C ASN A 32 -7.14 -5.15 -33.05
N ALA A 33 -8.43 -5.28 -32.71
CA ALA A 33 -9.02 -4.51 -31.62
C ALA A 33 -8.30 -4.79 -30.28
N CYS A 34 -7.99 -6.06 -29.98
CA CYS A 34 -7.27 -6.44 -28.78
C CYS A 34 -5.84 -5.88 -28.74
N LEU A 35 -5.09 -6.01 -29.84
CA LEU A 35 -3.73 -5.47 -29.96
C LEU A 35 -3.70 -3.94 -29.87
N ASP A 36 -4.72 -3.25 -30.38
CA ASP A 36 -4.86 -1.81 -30.28
C ASP A 36 -5.09 -1.36 -28.83
N GLU A 37 -5.92 -2.06 -28.05
CA GLU A 37 -6.10 -1.78 -26.62
C GLU A 37 -4.79 -1.96 -25.84
N ILE A 38 -4.01 -3.02 -26.13
CA ILE A 38 -2.71 -3.24 -25.49
C ILE A 38 -1.72 -2.13 -25.87
N ARG A 39 -1.69 -1.72 -27.14
CA ARG A 39 -0.84 -0.61 -27.62
C ARG A 39 -1.19 0.69 -26.91
N GLN A 40 -2.47 1.04 -26.86
CA GLN A 40 -2.94 2.27 -26.21
C GLN A 40 -2.59 2.28 -24.71
N ALA A 41 -2.80 1.16 -24.01
CA ALA A 41 -2.44 1.04 -22.60
C ALA A 41 -0.91 1.16 -22.38
N ALA A 42 -0.10 0.59 -23.26
CA ALA A 42 1.36 0.73 -23.20
C ALA A 42 1.78 2.20 -23.41
N GLU A 43 1.30 2.85 -24.46
CA GLU A 43 1.65 4.24 -24.80
C GLU A 43 1.18 5.22 -23.71
N ALA A 44 -0.02 5.02 -23.15
CA ALA A 44 -0.57 5.82 -22.06
C ALA A 44 0.31 5.79 -20.78
N LYS A 45 1.12 4.74 -20.61
CA LYS A 45 2.07 4.58 -19.49
C LYS A 45 3.52 4.78 -19.91
N SER A 46 3.75 5.52 -21.01
CA SER A 46 5.08 5.81 -21.54
C SER A 46 5.88 4.57 -21.96
N GLY A 47 5.17 3.52 -22.37
CA GLY A 47 5.75 2.35 -23.01
C GLY A 47 5.98 2.57 -24.50
N ARG A 48 6.97 1.85 -25.06
CA ARG A 48 7.24 1.80 -26.49
C ARG A 48 6.98 0.39 -27.02
N VAL A 49 6.00 0.25 -27.91
CA VAL A 49 5.81 -0.99 -28.67
C VAL A 49 6.91 -1.09 -29.72
N PHE A 50 7.66 -2.19 -29.73
CA PHE A 50 8.79 -2.39 -30.64
C PHE A 50 8.66 -3.66 -31.50
N GLY A 51 7.72 -4.55 -31.17
CA GLY A 51 7.46 -5.75 -31.94
C GLY A 51 5.99 -6.14 -31.92
N THR A 52 5.50 -6.57 -33.07
CA THR A 52 4.20 -7.24 -33.22
C THR A 52 4.39 -8.45 -34.14
N ALA A 53 3.94 -9.63 -33.71
CA ALA A 53 4.04 -10.84 -34.52
C ALA A 53 2.73 -11.60 -34.44
N GLY A 54 1.91 -11.49 -35.49
CA GLY A 54 0.58 -12.10 -35.55
C GLY A 54 -0.33 -11.56 -34.45
N ASP A 55 -0.61 -12.40 -33.46
CA ASP A 55 -1.46 -12.17 -32.30
C ASP A 55 -0.70 -11.73 -31.04
N SER A 56 0.60 -11.47 -31.17
CA SER A 56 1.46 -11.06 -30.06
C SER A 56 1.98 -9.62 -30.19
N ILE A 57 2.18 -8.98 -29.05
CA ILE A 57 2.72 -7.62 -28.93
C ILE A 57 3.83 -7.57 -27.89
N LEU A 58 4.89 -6.83 -28.21
CA LEU A 58 6.05 -6.61 -27.37
C LEU A 58 6.24 -5.11 -27.14
N ALA A 59 6.29 -4.72 -25.87
CA ALA A 59 6.51 -3.36 -25.44
C ALA A 59 7.64 -3.29 -24.40
N GLU A 60 8.36 -2.17 -24.38
CA GLU A 60 9.32 -1.86 -23.33
C GLU A 60 8.93 -0.60 -22.55
N PHE A 61 9.40 -0.55 -21.31
CA PHE A 61 9.20 0.58 -20.40
C PHE A 61 10.50 0.87 -19.67
N SER A 62 10.72 2.16 -19.37
CA SER A 62 11.78 2.59 -18.44
C SER A 62 11.41 2.33 -16.97
N SER A 63 10.13 2.09 -16.68
CA SER A 63 9.58 1.87 -15.34
C SER A 63 8.84 0.52 -15.28
N PRO A 64 9.26 -0.42 -14.40
CA PRO A 64 8.52 -1.66 -14.13
C PRO A 64 7.10 -1.42 -13.61
N VAL A 65 6.90 -0.36 -12.82
CA VAL A 65 5.56 0.01 -12.32
C VAL A 65 4.63 0.40 -13.46
N ASN A 66 5.13 1.16 -14.44
CA ASN A 66 4.35 1.55 -15.62
C ASN A 66 4.00 0.33 -16.48
N ALA A 67 4.94 -0.60 -16.67
CA ALA A 67 4.69 -1.84 -17.40
C ALA A 67 3.59 -2.68 -16.74
N LEU A 68 3.61 -2.80 -15.41
CA LEU A 68 2.58 -3.49 -14.65
C LEU A 68 1.21 -2.81 -14.76
N GLN A 69 1.16 -1.48 -14.63
CA GLN A 69 -0.08 -0.71 -14.81
C GLN A 69 -0.65 -0.85 -16.22
N ALA A 70 0.20 -0.78 -17.25
CA ALA A 70 -0.22 -0.98 -18.63
C ALA A 70 -0.82 -2.37 -18.86
N ALA A 71 -0.22 -3.41 -18.27
CA ALA A 71 -0.74 -4.77 -18.35
C ALA A 71 -2.14 -4.92 -17.73
N ILE A 72 -2.35 -4.32 -16.56
CA ILE A 72 -3.65 -4.32 -15.86
C ILE A 72 -4.69 -3.52 -16.65
N GLU A 73 -4.30 -2.35 -17.15
CA GLU A 73 -5.17 -1.46 -17.93
C GLU A 73 -5.58 -2.08 -19.27
N ALA A 74 -4.64 -2.72 -19.99
CA ALA A 74 -4.93 -3.45 -21.22
C ALA A 74 -5.99 -4.53 -21.00
N ARG A 75 -5.84 -5.36 -19.95
CA ARG A 75 -6.82 -6.39 -19.59
C ARG A 75 -8.20 -5.79 -19.31
N ALA A 76 -8.26 -4.69 -18.58
CA ALA A 76 -9.51 -4.00 -18.28
C ALA A 76 -10.15 -3.35 -19.52
N ALA A 77 -9.34 -2.82 -20.44
CA ALA A 77 -9.81 -2.18 -21.66
C ALA A 77 -10.38 -3.18 -22.67
N ILE A 78 -9.69 -4.32 -22.89
CA ILE A 78 -10.17 -5.42 -23.74
C ILE A 78 -11.53 -5.93 -23.27
N ALA A 79 -11.70 -6.13 -21.97
CA ALA A 79 -12.95 -6.61 -21.42
C ALA A 79 -14.14 -5.65 -21.62
N ARG A 80 -13.89 -4.34 -21.74
CA ARG A 80 -14.92 -3.32 -22.04
C ARG A 80 -15.18 -3.16 -23.53
N ASN A 81 -14.22 -3.52 -24.39
CA ASN A 81 -14.35 -3.35 -25.82
C ASN A 81 -15.15 -4.51 -26.44
N LYS A 82 -16.39 -4.24 -26.84
CA LYS A 82 -17.31 -5.23 -27.45
C LYS A 82 -16.73 -6.01 -28.64
N ARG A 83 -15.69 -5.47 -29.32
CA ARG A 83 -15.06 -6.13 -30.47
C ARG A 83 -14.09 -7.26 -30.05
N CYS A 84 -13.55 -7.19 -28.84
CA CYS A 84 -12.56 -8.14 -28.33
C CYS A 84 -12.83 -8.59 -26.88
N SER A 85 -13.99 -8.30 -26.31
CA SER A 85 -14.33 -8.64 -24.92
C SER A 85 -14.39 -10.15 -24.65
N GLN A 86 -14.44 -10.98 -25.69
CA GLN A 86 -14.34 -12.44 -25.59
C GLN A 86 -12.90 -12.95 -25.71
N SER A 87 -11.96 -12.10 -26.13
CA SER A 87 -10.55 -12.44 -26.24
C SER A 87 -9.93 -12.54 -24.86
N VAL A 88 -9.17 -13.62 -24.63
CA VAL A 88 -8.41 -13.82 -23.40
C VAL A 88 -6.94 -13.60 -23.73
N ILE A 89 -6.26 -12.77 -22.96
CA ILE A 89 -4.84 -12.48 -23.17
C ILE A 89 -3.96 -13.09 -22.09
N ARG A 90 -2.74 -13.47 -22.43
CA ARG A 90 -1.69 -13.79 -21.45
C ARG A 90 -0.63 -12.72 -21.52
N ILE A 91 -0.12 -12.31 -20.36
CA ILE A 91 0.94 -11.31 -20.27
C ILE A 91 2.11 -11.86 -19.45
N GLY A 92 3.32 -11.68 -19.95
CA GLY A 92 4.56 -11.93 -19.23
C GLY A 92 5.35 -10.64 -19.04
N LEU A 93 5.78 -10.37 -17.81
CA LEU A 93 6.59 -9.20 -17.46
C LEU A 93 7.97 -9.61 -16.95
N HIS A 94 9.01 -9.00 -17.52
CA HIS A 94 10.41 -9.30 -17.17
C HIS A 94 11.28 -8.05 -17.18
N LEU A 95 12.28 -8.00 -16.29
CA LEU A 95 13.27 -6.93 -16.24
C LEU A 95 14.62 -7.50 -16.67
N ALA A 96 15.20 -6.97 -17.75
CA ALA A 96 16.45 -7.48 -18.30
C ALA A 96 17.26 -6.42 -19.04
N ASP A 97 18.57 -6.63 -19.13
CA ASP A 97 19.45 -5.87 -20.04
C ASP A 97 19.18 -6.31 -21.49
N VAL A 98 18.81 -5.36 -22.33
CA VAL A 98 18.49 -5.59 -23.74
C VAL A 98 19.41 -4.81 -24.66
N VAL A 99 19.63 -5.34 -25.87
CA VAL A 99 20.40 -4.69 -26.91
C VAL A 99 19.46 -3.95 -27.85
N VAL A 100 19.71 -2.66 -28.05
CA VAL A 100 19.00 -1.85 -29.03
C VAL A 100 19.57 -2.10 -30.43
N GLN A 101 18.72 -2.53 -31.36
CA GLN A 101 19.07 -2.70 -32.77
C GLN A 101 18.08 -1.91 -33.64
N GLY A 102 18.42 -0.64 -33.93
CA GLY A 102 17.51 0.27 -34.63
C GLY A 102 16.29 0.59 -33.76
N THR A 103 15.10 0.24 -34.25
CA THR A 103 13.84 0.37 -33.49
C THR A 103 13.48 -0.88 -32.68
N ASP A 104 14.19 -1.99 -32.88
CA ASP A 104 13.92 -3.30 -32.27
C ASP A 104 14.81 -3.54 -31.02
N LEU A 105 14.39 -4.47 -30.17
CA LEU A 105 15.15 -4.95 -29.01
C LEU A 105 15.44 -6.44 -29.13
N ARG A 106 16.70 -6.80 -28.89
CA ARG A 106 17.14 -8.20 -28.93
C ARG A 106 17.92 -8.56 -27.69
N GLY A 107 17.87 -9.84 -27.34
CA GLY A 107 18.60 -10.37 -26.21
C GLY A 107 17.86 -11.53 -25.56
N ASP A 108 18.56 -12.19 -24.64
CA ASP A 108 17.99 -13.29 -23.87
C ASP A 108 16.78 -12.86 -23.04
N GLY A 109 16.79 -11.63 -22.51
CA GLY A 109 15.67 -11.06 -21.75
C GLY A 109 14.35 -11.02 -22.52
N VAL A 110 14.37 -10.75 -23.83
CA VAL A 110 13.16 -10.76 -24.67
C VAL A 110 12.60 -12.18 -24.79
N ASN A 111 13.49 -13.17 -24.94
CA ASN A 111 13.09 -14.58 -25.00
C ASN A 111 12.51 -15.04 -23.67
N VAL A 112 13.13 -14.68 -22.54
CA VAL A 112 12.64 -15.00 -21.20
C VAL A 112 11.25 -14.40 -20.98
N ALA A 113 11.04 -13.13 -21.32
CA ALA A 113 9.72 -12.47 -21.21
C ALA A 113 8.64 -13.21 -22.01
N ALA A 114 8.94 -13.60 -23.25
CA ALA A 114 8.03 -14.37 -24.08
C ALA A 114 7.74 -15.77 -23.50
N ARG A 115 8.73 -16.42 -22.87
CA ARG A 115 8.53 -17.72 -22.21
C ARG A 115 7.65 -17.62 -20.98
N ILE A 116 7.80 -16.56 -20.18
CA ILE A 116 6.92 -16.28 -19.04
C ILE A 116 5.49 -16.14 -19.55
N GLN A 117 5.27 -15.30 -20.57
CA GLN A 117 3.95 -15.13 -21.20
C GLN A 117 3.37 -16.46 -21.70
N THR A 118 4.15 -17.25 -22.46
CA THR A 118 3.67 -18.50 -23.07
C THR A 118 3.21 -19.54 -22.03
N ASN A 119 3.80 -19.54 -20.83
CA ASN A 119 3.45 -20.47 -19.75
C ASN A 119 2.41 -19.89 -18.78
N ALA A 120 2.05 -18.61 -18.92
CA ALA A 120 1.00 -18.02 -18.11
C ALA A 120 -0.35 -18.68 -18.41
N ALA A 121 -1.19 -18.78 -17.37
CA ALA A 121 -2.56 -19.25 -17.54
C ALA A 121 -3.37 -18.23 -18.39
N PRO A 122 -4.41 -18.66 -19.14
CA PRO A 122 -5.27 -17.74 -19.87
C PRO A 122 -5.81 -16.61 -18.96
N GLY A 123 -5.62 -15.35 -19.35
CA GLY A 123 -6.04 -14.17 -18.58
C GLY A 123 -5.05 -13.70 -17.51
N ALA A 124 -3.97 -14.46 -17.29
CA ALA A 124 -2.99 -14.17 -16.25
C ALA A 124 -1.92 -13.17 -16.70
N ILE A 125 -1.40 -12.46 -15.71
CA ILE A 125 -0.22 -11.61 -15.82
C ILE A 125 0.83 -12.23 -14.88
N ASP A 126 1.87 -12.82 -15.47
CA ASP A 126 2.93 -13.49 -14.72
C ASP A 126 4.22 -12.66 -14.80
N VAL A 127 4.93 -12.55 -13.69
CA VAL A 127 6.12 -11.70 -13.55
C VAL A 127 7.32 -12.48 -13.05
N SER A 128 8.50 -12.14 -13.58
CA SER A 128 9.79 -12.69 -13.13
C SER A 128 10.23 -12.13 -11.77
N PRO A 129 11.21 -12.76 -11.07
CA PRO A 129 11.75 -12.25 -9.81
C PRO A 129 12.35 -10.85 -9.88
N PRO A 130 13.24 -10.49 -10.85
CA PRO A 130 13.79 -9.14 -10.90
C PRO A 130 12.72 -8.09 -11.21
N PHE A 131 11.62 -8.47 -11.86
CA PHE A 131 10.48 -7.57 -12.05
C PHE A 131 9.68 -7.43 -10.76
N PHE A 132 9.36 -8.54 -10.09
CA PHE A 132 8.65 -8.57 -8.81
C PHE A 132 9.35 -7.72 -7.74
N ASP A 133 10.68 -7.83 -7.62
CA ASP A 133 11.46 -7.08 -6.64
C ASP A 133 11.35 -5.56 -6.82
N GLN A 134 11.18 -5.09 -8.06
CA GLN A 134 11.00 -3.66 -8.35
C GLN A 134 9.58 -3.15 -8.08
N VAL A 135 8.56 -4.03 -8.05
CA VAL A 135 7.14 -3.62 -7.94
C VAL A 135 6.48 -4.00 -6.62
N LYS A 136 7.07 -4.94 -5.84
CA LYS A 136 6.47 -5.46 -4.60
C LYS A 136 6.25 -4.40 -3.51
N ARG A 137 7.11 -3.36 -3.45
CA ARG A 137 7.00 -2.26 -2.48
C ARG A 137 6.22 -1.05 -2.99
N VAL A 138 6.02 -0.92 -4.30
CA VAL A 138 5.57 0.33 -4.97
C VAL A 138 4.39 0.11 -5.92
N SER A 139 3.77 -1.07 -5.89
CA SER A 139 2.54 -1.33 -6.63
C SER A 139 1.44 -1.82 -5.69
N PRO A 140 0.18 -1.47 -5.97
CA PRO A 140 -0.95 -1.90 -5.18
C PRO A 140 -1.41 -3.31 -5.59
N CYS A 141 -0.51 -4.24 -5.91
CA CYS A 141 -0.87 -5.56 -6.43
C CYS A 141 -0.60 -6.67 -5.43
N VAL A 142 -1.53 -7.64 -5.37
CA VAL A 142 -1.32 -8.92 -4.70
C VAL A 142 -0.76 -9.92 -5.70
N PHE A 143 0.21 -10.72 -5.26
CA PHE A 143 0.88 -11.73 -6.05
C PHE A 143 0.73 -13.12 -5.42
N ASP A 144 0.40 -14.10 -6.25
CA ASP A 144 0.51 -15.51 -5.89
C ASP A 144 1.90 -16.00 -6.30
N ASP A 145 2.61 -16.63 -5.36
CA ASP A 145 3.88 -17.28 -5.63
C ASP A 145 3.62 -18.66 -6.29
N LEU A 146 3.94 -18.79 -7.58
CA LEU A 146 3.74 -20.02 -8.35
C LEU A 146 4.89 -21.03 -8.20
N GLY A 147 5.93 -20.71 -7.42
CA GLY A 147 7.10 -21.57 -7.27
C GLY A 147 8.07 -21.48 -8.46
N ALA A 148 9.08 -22.34 -8.42
CA ALA A 148 10.13 -22.41 -9.43
C ALA A 148 9.63 -23.18 -10.67
N GLN A 149 9.70 -22.55 -11.84
CA GLN A 149 9.28 -23.12 -13.13
C GLN A 149 10.46 -23.29 -14.09
N HIS A 150 10.38 -24.31 -14.94
CA HIS A 150 11.38 -24.55 -15.98
C HIS A 150 10.90 -24.01 -17.32
N PHE A 151 11.73 -23.20 -17.96
CA PHE A 151 11.43 -22.62 -19.27
C PHE A 151 12.35 -23.19 -20.34
N LYS A 152 11.80 -23.45 -21.53
CA LYS A 152 12.59 -23.87 -22.69
C LYS A 152 13.64 -22.80 -23.02
N GLY A 153 14.91 -23.17 -22.89
CA GLY A 153 16.06 -22.30 -23.20
C GLY A 153 16.61 -21.52 -22.00
N VAL A 154 16.02 -21.66 -20.81
CA VAL A 154 16.56 -21.09 -19.57
C VAL A 154 17.22 -22.22 -18.78
N SER A 155 18.48 -22.02 -18.40
CA SER A 155 19.33 -23.08 -17.83
C SER A 155 18.95 -23.48 -16.39
N SER A 156 18.29 -22.60 -15.66
CA SER A 156 17.89 -22.84 -14.26
C SER A 156 16.43 -22.51 -14.06
N PRO A 157 15.73 -23.25 -13.18
CA PRO A 157 14.35 -22.91 -12.85
C PRO A 157 14.29 -21.52 -12.23
N MET A 158 13.23 -20.79 -12.57
CA MET A 158 13.01 -19.42 -12.13
C MET A 158 11.70 -19.34 -11.36
N GLN A 159 11.70 -18.67 -10.21
CA GLN A 159 10.48 -18.38 -9.45
C GLN A 159 9.55 -17.49 -10.28
N ILE A 160 8.23 -17.75 -10.26
CA ILE A 160 7.25 -16.91 -10.97
C ILE A 160 6.17 -16.43 -10.02
N PHE A 161 5.77 -15.17 -10.19
CA PHE A 161 4.70 -14.55 -9.41
C PHE A 161 3.54 -14.16 -10.33
N ARG A 162 2.32 -14.51 -9.95
CA ARG A 162 1.11 -14.15 -10.70
C ARG A 162 0.41 -12.96 -10.07
N VAL A 163 0.09 -11.94 -10.87
CA VAL A 163 -0.73 -10.81 -10.43
C VAL A 163 -2.17 -11.31 -10.25
N LYS A 164 -2.68 -11.23 -9.02
CA LYS A 164 -4.04 -11.66 -8.68
C LYS A 164 -5.02 -10.50 -8.85
N THR A 165 -4.91 -9.49 -7.98
CA THR A 165 -5.83 -8.34 -7.92
C THR A 165 -5.11 -7.09 -7.42
N ALA A 166 -5.77 -5.92 -7.52
CA ALA A 166 -5.39 -4.78 -6.71
C ALA A 166 -5.59 -5.11 -5.22
N ALA A 167 -4.57 -4.86 -4.41
CA ALA A 167 -4.58 -5.05 -2.97
C ALA A 167 -5.51 -4.02 -2.32
N ASP A 168 -6.54 -4.49 -1.62
CA ASP A 168 -7.43 -3.61 -0.84
C ASP A 168 -6.70 -2.93 0.33
N ARG A 169 -5.55 -3.46 0.77
CA ARG A 169 -4.78 -2.97 1.91
C ARG A 169 -3.28 -3.02 1.65
N ALA A 170 -2.75 -2.06 0.89
CA ALA A 170 -1.30 -1.86 0.77
C ALA A 170 -0.85 -0.79 1.79
N ARG A 171 -0.38 -1.19 2.98
CA ARG A 171 0.07 -0.26 4.03
C ARG A 171 1.21 0.67 3.55
N TYR A 172 2.02 0.22 2.59
CA TYR A 172 3.16 0.95 2.04
C TYR A 172 3.12 1.09 0.51
N GLY A 173 1.94 0.94 -0.10
CA GLY A 173 1.79 1.14 -1.55
C GLY A 173 1.99 2.61 -1.91
N ILE A 174 3.22 3.00 -2.19
CA ILE A 174 3.54 4.29 -2.79
C ILE A 174 3.09 4.21 -4.24
N VAL A 175 2.29 5.16 -4.71
CA VAL A 175 2.12 5.39 -6.13
C VAL A 175 2.91 6.67 -6.45
N PRO A 176 4.13 6.55 -7.02
CA PRO A 176 5.04 7.69 -7.22
C PRO A 176 4.55 8.75 -8.21
N THR A 177 3.36 8.58 -8.80
CA THR A 177 2.84 9.44 -9.87
C THR A 177 2.01 10.61 -9.37
N ALA A 178 1.71 10.71 -8.07
CA ALA A 178 1.18 11.94 -7.52
C ALA A 178 2.28 13.00 -7.56
N SER A 179 2.13 14.02 -8.41
CA SER A 179 3.05 15.15 -8.40
C SER A 179 2.83 15.94 -7.11
N PRO A 180 3.86 16.16 -6.28
CA PRO A 180 3.72 17.03 -5.13
C PRO A 180 3.25 18.41 -5.62
N GLN A 181 2.15 18.90 -5.07
CA GLN A 181 1.76 20.29 -5.24
C GLN A 181 2.71 21.17 -4.44
N ILE A 182 3.01 22.37 -4.94
CA ILE A 182 3.76 23.37 -4.15
C ILE A 182 3.01 23.56 -2.84
N ALA A 183 3.67 23.19 -1.75
CA ALA A 183 3.08 23.21 -0.42
C ALA A 183 3.68 24.37 0.37
N THR A 184 2.84 25.08 1.10
CA THR A 184 3.33 26.12 2.01
C THR A 184 4.05 25.45 3.18
N LYS A 185 5.29 25.88 3.45
CA LYS A 185 6.09 25.36 4.56
C LYS A 185 5.39 25.59 5.88
N ARG A 186 5.24 24.52 6.66
CA ARG A 186 4.58 24.58 7.96
C ARG A 186 5.59 24.83 9.07
N PRO A 187 5.30 25.75 10.00
CA PRO A 187 6.13 25.93 11.18
C PRO A 187 6.29 24.62 11.95
N ASN A 188 7.47 24.40 12.50
CA ASN A 188 7.81 23.25 13.35
C ASN A 188 7.61 21.89 12.65
N SER A 189 7.72 21.85 11.32
CA SER A 189 7.53 20.62 10.57
C SER A 189 8.85 19.92 10.25
N VAL A 190 8.87 18.59 10.40
CA VAL A 190 10.04 17.75 10.18
C VAL A 190 9.70 16.54 9.33
N LEU A 191 10.58 16.24 8.37
CA LEU A 191 10.58 15.00 7.60
C LEU A 191 11.79 14.18 8.03
N VAL A 192 11.58 12.92 8.40
CA VAL A 192 12.67 11.96 8.62
C VAL A 192 12.86 11.17 7.33
N MET A 193 14.00 11.37 6.67
CA MET A 193 14.36 10.58 5.50
C MET A 193 14.77 9.17 5.93
N PRO A 194 14.46 8.13 5.13
CA PRO A 194 14.96 6.78 5.36
C PRO A 194 16.48 6.79 5.57
N PHE A 195 16.93 6.20 6.68
CA PHE A 195 18.36 6.11 6.93
C PHE A 195 19.04 5.29 5.84
N SER A 196 20.03 5.90 5.20
CA SER A 196 20.85 5.24 4.20
C SER A 196 21.76 4.18 4.82
N THR A 197 22.00 3.12 4.07
CA THR A 197 23.01 2.10 4.36
C THR A 197 24.13 2.16 3.34
N ALA A 198 25.23 1.44 3.56
CA ALA A 198 26.28 1.31 2.55
C ALA A 198 25.74 0.55 1.33
N SER A 199 26.19 0.87 0.11
CA SER A 199 25.75 0.18 -1.12
C SER A 199 26.05 -1.33 -1.15
N SER A 200 26.91 -1.81 -0.25
CA SER A 200 27.24 -3.22 -0.05
C SER A 200 26.54 -3.83 1.18
N ALA A 201 25.51 -3.17 1.70
CA ALA A 201 24.72 -3.65 2.82
C ALA A 201 24.05 -4.98 2.48
N ASN A 202 23.90 -5.84 3.49
CA ASN A 202 23.03 -7.00 3.40
C ASN A 202 21.63 -6.62 3.89
N GLU A 203 20.67 -7.52 3.67
CA GLU A 203 19.28 -7.37 4.13
C GLU A 203 19.21 -7.04 5.64
N ASP A 204 20.17 -7.53 6.44
CA ASP A 204 20.19 -7.30 7.89
C ASP A 204 20.42 -5.84 8.28
N GLN A 205 21.14 -5.06 7.46
CA GLN A 205 21.31 -3.63 7.68
C GLN A 205 20.08 -2.85 7.20
N GLU A 206 19.48 -3.27 6.09
CA GLU A 206 18.38 -2.57 5.42
C GLU A 206 17.12 -2.58 6.29
N PHE A 207 16.69 -3.75 6.79
CA PHE A 207 15.50 -3.81 7.65
C PHE A 207 15.70 -3.00 8.94
N LEU A 208 16.94 -2.97 9.46
CA LEU A 208 17.29 -2.25 10.67
C LEU A 208 17.25 -0.73 10.45
N ALA A 209 17.78 -0.26 9.32
CA ALA A 209 17.68 1.14 8.91
C ALA A 209 16.22 1.57 8.72
N GLU A 210 15.43 0.76 8.03
CA GLU A 210 14.01 1.02 7.83
C GLU A 210 13.25 1.06 9.16
N GLY A 211 13.51 0.10 10.05
CA GLY A 211 12.87 -0.01 11.36
C GLY A 211 13.19 1.14 12.30
N LEU A 212 14.46 1.55 12.39
CA LEU A 212 14.88 2.66 13.23
C LEU A 212 14.42 4.02 12.69
N THR A 213 14.26 4.14 11.37
CA THR A 213 13.61 5.31 10.76
C THR A 213 12.15 5.42 11.23
N ASP A 214 11.42 4.30 11.25
CA ASP A 214 10.02 4.27 11.69
C ASP A 214 9.88 4.61 13.17
N ASP A 215 10.73 4.03 14.02
CA ASP A 215 10.69 4.33 15.45
C ASP A 215 11.00 5.80 15.72
N LEU A 216 11.99 6.39 15.03
CA LEU A 216 12.28 7.82 15.17
C LEU A 216 11.14 8.72 14.68
N THR A 217 10.52 8.36 13.54
CA THR A 217 9.36 9.08 13.00
C THR A 217 8.18 9.03 13.98
N LEU A 218 7.92 7.85 14.55
CA LEU A 218 6.86 7.66 15.52
C LEU A 218 7.12 8.45 16.81
N GLU A 219 8.32 8.36 17.39
CA GLU A 219 8.67 9.09 18.61
C GLU A 219 8.51 10.61 18.43
N LEU A 220 8.96 11.16 17.29
CA LEU A 220 8.76 12.57 16.98
C LEU A 220 7.27 12.92 16.80
N SER A 221 6.46 12.05 16.19
CA SER A 221 5.03 12.31 15.92
C SER A 221 4.18 12.42 17.18
N ARG A 222 4.64 11.81 18.29
CA ARG A 222 3.98 11.85 19.60
C ARG A 222 4.25 13.16 20.36
N ILE A 223 5.21 13.96 19.91
CA ILE A 223 5.56 15.23 20.56
C ILE A 223 4.56 16.31 20.15
N HIS A 224 3.81 16.80 21.12
CA HIS A 224 2.95 17.96 20.92
C HIS A 224 3.79 19.19 20.52
N GLY A 225 3.42 19.81 19.40
CA GLY A 225 4.12 20.99 18.87
C GLY A 225 5.05 20.73 17.68
N LEU A 226 5.30 19.45 17.34
CA LEU A 226 5.95 19.07 16.09
C LEU A 226 4.91 18.64 15.05
N PHE A 227 5.19 18.94 13.78
CA PHE A 227 4.44 18.41 12.64
C PHE A 227 5.34 17.43 11.89
N VAL A 228 5.14 16.14 12.09
CA VAL A 228 5.99 15.11 11.49
C VAL A 228 5.31 14.59 10.22
N LEU A 229 6.00 14.69 9.08
CA LEU A 229 5.55 14.06 7.85
C LEU A 229 5.71 12.54 7.97
N SER A 230 4.77 11.81 7.40
CA SER A 230 4.77 10.35 7.47
C SER A 230 5.92 9.72 6.69
N ARG A 231 6.12 8.42 6.94
CA ARG A 231 7.01 7.59 6.13
C ARG A 231 6.61 7.55 4.65
N SER A 232 5.32 7.47 4.32
CA SER A 232 4.86 7.44 2.92
C SER A 232 5.23 8.71 2.16
N ALA A 233 5.21 9.87 2.81
CA ALA A 233 5.70 11.11 2.21
C ALA A 233 7.22 11.06 1.94
N ALA A 234 7.98 10.49 2.87
CA ALA A 234 9.43 10.32 2.71
C ALA A 234 9.78 9.34 1.58
N ASP A 235 9.05 8.22 1.48
CA ASP A 235 9.30 7.20 0.47
C ASP A 235 8.81 7.62 -0.93
N ALA A 236 7.75 8.45 -1.01
CA ALA A 236 7.27 9.03 -2.27
C ALA A 236 8.18 10.14 -2.81
N ASN A 237 9.04 10.71 -1.97
CA ASN A 237 9.94 11.77 -2.36
C ASN A 237 11.05 11.25 -3.29
N THR A 238 11.15 11.86 -4.47
CA THR A 238 12.21 11.57 -5.46
C THR A 238 13.32 12.63 -5.46
N LYS A 239 13.18 13.69 -4.65
CA LYS A 239 14.11 14.82 -4.61
C LYS A 239 15.25 14.56 -3.63
N THR A 240 16.45 14.96 -4.01
CA THR A 240 17.65 14.90 -3.16
C THR A 240 18.02 16.25 -2.55
N ASN A 241 17.58 17.35 -3.17
CA ASN A 241 17.81 18.69 -2.66
C ASN A 241 16.79 19.03 -1.58
N VAL A 242 17.26 19.32 -0.36
CA VAL A 242 16.42 19.65 0.81
C VAL A 242 15.49 20.85 0.59
N VAL A 243 15.87 21.81 -0.26
CA VAL A 243 15.01 22.95 -0.61
C VAL A 243 13.84 22.50 -1.46
N GLU A 244 14.10 21.68 -2.49
CA GLU A 244 13.05 21.09 -3.32
C GLU A 244 12.12 20.17 -2.50
N ILE A 245 12.68 19.42 -1.54
CA ILE A 245 11.89 18.62 -0.59
C ILE A 245 10.96 19.53 0.22
N GLY A 246 11.49 20.62 0.78
CA GLY A 246 10.70 21.59 1.53
C GLY A 246 9.57 22.24 0.73
N ASP A 247 9.84 22.62 -0.52
CA ASP A 247 8.86 23.28 -1.38
C ASP A 247 7.78 22.31 -1.89
N SER A 248 8.16 21.05 -2.11
CA SER A 248 7.24 20.01 -2.59
C SER A 248 6.38 19.40 -1.49
N LEU A 249 6.91 19.28 -0.27
CA LEU A 249 6.22 18.63 0.85
C LEU A 249 5.71 19.61 1.91
N GLY A 250 6.10 20.88 1.83
CA GLY A 250 5.70 21.91 2.79
C GLY A 250 6.36 21.71 4.16
N VAL A 251 7.57 21.15 4.17
CA VAL A 251 8.31 20.85 5.39
C VAL A 251 9.43 21.88 5.64
N GLU A 252 9.59 22.32 6.89
CA GLU A 252 10.59 23.33 7.29
C GLU A 252 11.96 22.70 7.56
N TYR A 253 11.99 21.47 8.08
CA TYR A 253 13.22 20.75 8.39
C TYR A 253 13.25 19.34 7.79
N VAL A 254 14.43 18.93 7.33
CA VAL A 254 14.69 17.55 6.87
C VAL A 254 15.77 16.95 7.75
N LEU A 255 15.44 15.85 8.44
CA LEU A 255 16.40 15.00 9.13
C LEU A 255 16.83 13.89 8.18
N SER A 256 18.12 13.84 7.90
CA SER A 256 18.72 12.81 7.04
C SER A 256 19.85 12.11 7.76
N GLY A 257 20.19 10.89 7.35
CA GLY A 257 21.28 10.19 7.98
C GLY A 257 21.61 8.85 7.35
N SER A 258 22.60 8.20 7.96
CA SER A 258 23.03 6.86 7.62
C SER A 258 23.20 6.04 8.89
N ILE A 259 22.90 4.75 8.81
CA ILE A 259 23.17 3.80 9.87
C ILE A 259 24.12 2.71 9.40
N ARG A 260 24.98 2.27 10.32
CA ARG A 260 25.83 1.10 10.09
C ARG A 260 25.98 0.31 11.38
N LYS A 261 25.61 -0.97 11.34
CA LYS A 261 25.85 -1.93 12.42
C LYS A 261 26.97 -2.90 12.04
N MET A 262 27.98 -3.02 12.88
CA MET A 262 29.12 -3.94 12.73
C MET A 262 29.22 -4.80 13.99
N GLY A 263 28.65 -6.01 13.95
CA GLY A 263 28.48 -6.84 15.14
C GLY A 263 27.62 -6.12 16.19
N PRO A 264 28.12 -5.92 17.42
CA PRO A 264 27.38 -5.19 18.45
C PRO A 264 27.50 -3.67 18.34
N GLN A 265 28.38 -3.13 17.48
CA GLN A 265 28.58 -1.69 17.37
C GLN A 265 27.64 -1.09 16.34
N VAL A 266 26.96 -0.01 16.68
CA VAL A 266 26.12 0.79 15.78
C VAL A 266 26.69 2.20 15.66
N ARG A 267 26.60 2.77 14.46
CA ARG A 267 26.95 4.15 14.16
C ARG A 267 25.80 4.82 13.44
N PHE A 268 25.40 5.98 13.95
CA PHE A 268 24.52 6.92 13.27
C PHE A 268 25.34 8.12 12.80
N ASN A 269 25.09 8.55 11.58
CA ASN A 269 25.41 9.90 11.15
C ASN A 269 24.07 10.58 10.86
N THR A 270 23.79 11.69 11.50
CA THR A 270 22.53 12.43 11.34
C THR A 270 22.81 13.89 11.06
N SER A 271 21.97 14.50 10.23
CA SER A 271 22.02 15.93 9.96
C SER A 271 20.62 16.48 9.81
N LEU A 272 20.37 17.60 10.48
CA LEU A 272 19.14 18.36 10.36
C LEU A 272 19.41 19.61 9.53
N ALA A 273 18.70 19.77 8.42
CA ALA A 273 18.79 20.94 7.57
C ALA A 273 17.44 21.68 7.54
N GLU A 274 17.48 23.00 7.47
CA GLU A 274 16.31 23.82 7.13
C GLU A 274 16.12 23.84 5.60
N THR A 275 14.88 23.95 5.14
CA THR A 275 14.56 23.80 3.72
C THR A 275 14.36 25.12 2.98
N THR A 276 14.45 26.28 3.64
CA THR A 276 14.31 27.60 3.00
C THR A 276 15.55 27.94 2.17
N HIS A 277 16.74 27.72 2.73
CA HIS A 277 18.02 27.98 2.03
C HIS A 277 18.89 26.72 1.94
N GLY A 278 18.46 25.60 2.52
CA GLY A 278 19.20 24.35 2.55
C GLY A 278 20.35 24.33 3.55
N GLN A 279 20.33 25.21 4.56
CA GLN A 279 21.36 25.30 5.57
C GLN A 279 21.29 24.10 6.53
N ILE A 280 22.42 23.43 6.71
CA ILE A 280 22.58 22.43 7.76
C ILE A 280 22.63 23.15 9.11
N ILE A 281 21.64 22.89 9.97
CA ILE A 281 21.57 23.46 11.33
C ILE A 281 22.57 22.75 12.24
N TRP A 282 22.62 21.42 12.14
CA TRP A 282 23.64 20.62 12.79
C TRP A 282 23.84 19.30 12.06
N SER A 283 25.04 18.76 12.20
CA SER A 283 25.39 17.38 11.86
C SER A 283 26.04 16.74 13.06
N ASP A 284 25.76 15.47 13.28
CA ASP A 284 26.38 14.72 14.35
C ASP A 284 26.67 13.27 13.98
N ARG A 285 27.60 12.69 14.73
CA ARG A 285 27.99 11.30 14.62
C ARG A 285 27.95 10.66 15.99
N MET A 286 27.06 9.69 16.12
CA MET A 286 26.88 8.89 17.32
C MET A 286 27.41 7.47 17.07
N GLN A 287 28.09 6.90 18.06
CA GLN A 287 28.55 5.52 17.98
C GLN A 287 28.47 4.87 19.36
N GLY A 288 28.17 3.57 19.39
CA GLY A 288 28.13 2.81 20.62
C GLY A 288 27.64 1.39 20.39
N ASN A 289 27.31 0.71 21.49
CA ASN A 289 26.69 -0.61 21.43
C ASN A 289 25.24 -0.51 20.95
N PHE A 290 24.78 -1.49 20.17
CA PHE A 290 23.39 -1.63 19.78
C PHE A 290 22.44 -1.77 20.97
N GLU A 291 22.93 -2.27 22.12
CA GLU A 291 22.20 -2.23 23.40
C GLU A 291 21.78 -0.81 23.84
N SER A 292 22.51 0.21 23.40
CA SER A 292 22.23 1.61 23.71
C SER A 292 21.55 2.35 22.54
N VAL A 293 21.02 1.64 21.53
CA VAL A 293 20.44 2.27 20.33
C VAL A 293 19.29 3.22 20.68
N PHE A 294 18.46 2.87 21.67
CA PHE A 294 17.37 3.73 22.12
C PHE A 294 17.84 5.00 22.82
N ASP A 295 18.97 4.96 23.53
CA ASP A 295 19.55 6.16 24.12
C ASP A 295 20.04 7.12 23.03
N MET A 296 20.55 6.56 21.92
CA MET A 296 20.92 7.37 20.75
C MET A 296 19.69 7.98 20.06
N LEU A 297 18.60 7.21 19.92
CA LEU A 297 17.34 7.72 19.36
C LEU A 297 16.74 8.83 20.24
N ASP A 298 16.78 8.68 21.56
CA ASP A 298 16.34 9.71 22.52
C ASP A 298 17.14 11.00 22.35
N GLU A 299 18.46 10.91 22.21
CA GLU A 299 19.32 12.07 22.01
C GLU A 299 19.01 12.78 20.67
N ILE A 300 18.84 12.02 19.59
CA ILE A 300 18.43 12.56 18.29
C ILE A 300 17.07 13.26 18.42
N THR A 301 16.09 12.59 19.03
CA THR A 301 14.73 13.11 19.24
C THR A 301 14.74 14.40 20.06
N GLY A 302 15.47 14.42 21.18
CA GLY A 302 15.61 15.60 22.03
C GLY A 302 16.24 16.78 21.30
N ARG A 303 17.26 16.53 20.46
CA ARG A 303 17.93 17.58 19.67
C ARG A 303 17.07 18.12 18.55
N VAL A 304 16.38 17.26 17.79
CA VAL A 304 15.42 17.68 16.77
C VAL A 304 14.36 18.55 17.42
N THR A 305 13.77 18.10 18.52
CA THR A 305 12.72 18.83 19.20
C THR A 305 13.19 20.19 19.73
N ALA A 306 14.37 20.23 20.38
CA ALA A 306 14.96 21.46 20.88
C ALA A 306 15.25 22.49 19.77
N THR A 307 15.60 22.00 18.58
CA THR A 307 15.88 22.83 17.40
C THR A 307 14.60 23.33 16.73
N VAL A 308 13.61 22.45 16.55
CA VAL A 308 12.42 22.68 15.72
C VAL A 308 11.28 23.33 16.51
N ALA A 309 10.99 22.85 17.72
CA ALA A 309 9.88 23.35 18.55
C ALA A 309 10.35 24.21 19.74
N GLY A 310 11.67 24.32 19.96
CA GLY A 310 12.24 24.99 21.13
C GLY A 310 12.17 24.13 22.41
N ARG A 311 12.15 24.78 23.58
CA ARG A 311 12.12 24.07 24.87
C ARG A 311 10.73 23.52 25.16
N ILE A 312 10.56 22.22 24.97
CA ILE A 312 9.40 21.46 25.45
C ILE A 312 9.70 20.97 26.88
N GLU A 313 8.66 20.89 27.73
CA GLU A 313 8.81 20.30 29.06
C GLU A 313 9.28 18.84 28.97
N HIS A 314 10.32 18.49 29.74
CA HIS A 314 10.92 17.16 29.77
C HIS A 314 9.93 16.06 30.21
N THR A 315 8.88 16.43 30.95
CA THR A 315 7.76 15.57 31.35
C THR A 315 6.87 15.20 30.17
N ALA A 316 6.58 16.14 29.27
CA ALA A 316 5.79 15.91 28.07
C ALA A 316 6.54 15.00 27.09
N MET A 317 7.87 15.16 26.96
CA MET A 317 8.71 14.23 26.19
C MET A 317 8.70 12.82 26.76
N ARG A 318 8.86 12.67 28.08
CA ARG A 318 8.92 11.34 28.71
C ARG A 318 7.57 10.60 28.67
N ALA A 319 6.45 11.32 28.73
CA ALA A 319 5.12 10.75 28.54
C ALA A 319 4.87 10.25 27.11
N ALA A 320 5.66 10.74 26.14
CA ALA A 320 5.59 10.39 24.73
C ALA A 320 6.57 9.27 24.33
N GLN A 321 7.25 8.60 25.28
CA GLN A 321 8.15 7.48 24.98
C GLN A 321 7.43 6.14 25.04
N LEU A 322 7.69 5.25 24.07
CA LEU A 322 7.18 3.88 24.11
C LEU A 322 7.95 3.04 25.12
N LYS A 323 7.33 1.97 25.62
CA LYS A 323 8.05 1.00 26.42
C LYS A 323 9.10 0.30 25.55
N ARG A 324 10.36 0.39 26.01
CA ARG A 324 11.51 -0.20 25.34
C ARG A 324 11.51 -1.73 25.47
N PRO A 325 12.11 -2.46 24.50
CA PRO A 325 12.42 -3.87 24.66
C PRO A 325 13.44 -4.07 25.78
N GLU A 326 13.30 -5.16 26.52
CA GLU A 326 14.27 -5.65 27.51
C GLU A 326 15.36 -6.50 26.83
N ASN A 327 15.09 -7.00 25.62
CA ASN A 327 16.03 -7.82 24.83
C ASN A 327 16.21 -7.30 23.40
N MET A 328 17.43 -6.91 23.04
CA MET A 328 17.72 -6.37 21.70
C MET A 328 17.66 -7.41 20.58
N SER A 329 17.87 -8.69 20.87
CA SER A 329 17.65 -9.75 19.88
C SER A 329 16.16 -9.92 19.56
N ALA A 330 15.29 -9.71 20.56
CA ALA A 330 13.84 -9.66 20.33
C ALA A 330 13.47 -8.45 19.47
N TYR A 331 14.12 -7.31 19.70
CA TYR A 331 13.94 -6.10 18.90
C TYR A 331 14.37 -6.30 17.44
N GLU A 332 15.52 -6.93 17.17
CA GLU A 332 15.92 -7.27 15.79
C GLU A 332 14.91 -8.19 15.11
N CYS A 333 14.42 -9.21 15.82
CA CYS A 333 13.37 -10.09 15.30
C CYS A 333 12.08 -9.31 15.01
N TYR A 334 11.69 -8.39 15.89
CA TYR A 334 10.56 -7.49 15.69
C TYR A 334 10.73 -6.63 14.44
N LEU A 335 11.88 -5.96 14.26
CA LEU A 335 12.12 -5.13 13.07
C LEU A 335 12.05 -5.93 11.77
N ARG A 336 12.57 -7.16 11.77
CA ARG A 336 12.47 -8.06 10.60
C ARG A 336 11.03 -8.49 10.33
N ALA A 337 10.24 -8.76 11.38
CA ALA A 337 8.82 -9.03 11.25
C ALA A 337 8.06 -7.82 10.69
N ILE A 338 8.44 -6.60 11.10
CA ILE A 338 7.83 -5.36 10.60
C ILE A 338 8.13 -5.15 9.12
N ASP A 339 9.37 -5.40 8.67
CA ASP A 339 9.72 -5.33 7.24
C ASP A 339 8.87 -6.29 6.39
N LEU A 340 8.72 -7.54 6.85
CA LEU A 340 7.85 -8.52 6.20
C LEU A 340 6.36 -8.13 6.27
N HIS A 341 5.91 -7.57 7.40
CA HIS A 341 4.55 -7.03 7.54
C HIS A 341 4.27 -5.93 6.52
N ARG A 342 5.28 -5.16 6.09
CA ARG A 342 5.11 -4.18 5.00
C ARG A 342 4.66 -4.82 3.70
N LEU A 343 5.02 -6.08 3.50
CA LEU A 343 4.69 -6.90 2.33
C LEU A 343 3.50 -7.85 2.58
N ALA A 344 2.78 -7.70 3.71
CA ALA A 344 1.64 -8.55 4.07
C ALA A 344 0.50 -8.49 3.05
N GLY A 345 0.31 -7.34 2.39
CA GLY A 345 -0.65 -7.16 1.29
C GLY A 345 -0.15 -7.66 -0.06
N VAL A 346 1.10 -8.12 -0.17
CA VAL A 346 1.73 -8.54 -1.42
C VAL A 346 1.60 -10.04 -1.61
N THR A 347 1.99 -10.85 -0.61
CA THR A 347 1.84 -12.32 -0.66
C THR A 347 1.54 -12.86 0.73
N ASN A 348 0.80 -13.98 0.81
CA ASN A 348 0.57 -14.66 2.08
C ASN A 348 1.87 -15.20 2.71
N LYS A 349 2.89 -15.50 1.89
CA LYS A 349 4.19 -15.97 2.36
C LYS A 349 4.84 -14.96 3.32
N HIS A 350 4.82 -13.67 2.97
CA HIS A 350 5.36 -12.63 3.85
C HIS A 350 4.58 -12.52 5.16
N VAL A 351 3.26 -12.74 5.15
CA VAL A 351 2.44 -12.77 6.36
C VAL A 351 2.89 -13.89 7.29
N PHE A 352 3.04 -15.11 6.77
CA PHE A 352 3.50 -16.26 7.57
C PHE A 352 4.91 -16.07 8.12
N GLU A 353 5.85 -15.61 7.29
CA GLU A 353 7.23 -15.33 7.72
C GLU A 353 7.28 -14.24 8.80
N ALA A 354 6.49 -13.17 8.66
CA ALA A 354 6.39 -12.13 9.68
C ALA A 354 5.87 -12.67 11.01
N LEU A 355 4.83 -13.52 11.00
CA LEU A 355 4.28 -14.16 12.20
C LEU A 355 5.33 -15.06 12.89
N GLU A 356 6.14 -15.81 12.13
CA GLU A 356 7.25 -16.59 12.70
C GLU A 356 8.29 -15.72 13.40
N TRP A 357 8.63 -14.56 12.81
CA TRP A 357 9.56 -13.61 13.44
C TRP A 357 8.97 -12.96 14.68
N PHE A 358 7.68 -12.60 14.69
CA PHE A 358 7.00 -12.13 15.90
C PHE A 358 6.98 -13.20 17.00
N ASP A 359 6.75 -14.47 16.65
CA ASP A 359 6.78 -15.57 17.62
C ASP A 359 8.19 -15.79 18.21
N LYS A 360 9.24 -15.62 17.40
CA LYS A 360 10.63 -15.60 17.90
C LYS A 360 10.87 -14.42 18.83
N ALA A 361 10.41 -13.22 18.46
CA ALA A 361 10.54 -12.02 19.28
C ALA A 361 9.85 -12.18 20.65
N ILE A 362 8.62 -12.70 20.69
CA ILE A 362 7.89 -12.96 21.95
C ILE A 362 8.62 -13.95 22.86
N LYS A 363 9.24 -14.99 22.28
CA LYS A 363 10.02 -15.96 23.07
C LYS A 363 11.25 -15.32 23.73
N LEU A 364 11.85 -14.32 23.06
CA LEU A 364 13.03 -13.62 23.55
C LEU A 364 12.69 -12.49 24.52
N ASP A 365 11.55 -11.84 24.33
CA ASP A 365 11.04 -10.76 25.17
C ASP A 365 9.50 -10.79 25.27
N PRO A 366 8.95 -11.50 26.27
CA PRO A 366 7.50 -11.56 26.48
C PRO A 366 6.92 -10.26 27.08
N ASN A 367 7.76 -9.29 27.46
CA ASN A 367 7.34 -8.03 28.08
C ASN A 367 7.30 -6.85 27.10
N PHE A 368 7.73 -7.06 25.85
CA PHE A 368 7.68 -6.06 24.78
C PHE A 368 6.30 -6.05 24.08
N GLY A 369 5.39 -5.26 24.64
CA GLY A 369 3.96 -5.24 24.27
C GLY A 369 3.68 -5.02 22.79
N ARG A 370 4.46 -4.18 22.12
CA ARG A 370 4.28 -3.81 20.71
C ARG A 370 4.35 -5.01 19.76
N ILE A 371 5.08 -6.07 20.12
CA ILE A 371 5.12 -7.30 19.32
C ILE A 371 3.72 -7.91 19.19
N TYR A 372 2.97 -7.99 20.29
CA TYR A 372 1.65 -8.61 20.30
C TYR A 372 0.67 -7.85 19.42
N ALA A 373 0.64 -6.51 19.54
CA ALA A 373 -0.21 -5.65 18.72
C ALA A 373 0.13 -5.81 17.23
N MET A 374 1.40 -5.70 16.87
CA MET A 374 1.81 -5.80 15.45
C MET A 374 1.59 -7.20 14.87
N ARG A 375 1.81 -8.27 15.64
CA ARG A 375 1.46 -9.64 15.24
C ARG A 375 -0.01 -9.78 14.91
N VAL A 376 -0.90 -9.19 15.71
CA VAL A 376 -2.35 -9.18 15.44
C VAL A 376 -2.66 -8.41 14.16
N CYS A 377 -2.03 -7.25 13.95
CA CYS A 377 -2.20 -6.48 12.72
C CYS A 377 -1.79 -7.28 11.49
N THR A 378 -0.69 -8.03 11.56
CA THR A 378 -0.21 -8.90 10.47
C THR A 378 -1.14 -10.07 10.23
N ALA A 379 -1.58 -10.76 11.29
CA ALA A 379 -2.51 -11.88 11.19
C ALA A 379 -3.85 -11.48 10.57
N SER A 380 -4.25 -10.20 10.66
CA SER A 380 -5.51 -9.70 10.09
C SER A 380 -5.60 -9.74 8.56
N TYR A 381 -4.49 -10.07 7.88
CA TYR A 381 -4.44 -10.34 6.44
C TYR A 381 -4.83 -11.79 6.08
N LEU A 382 -4.87 -12.71 7.05
CA LEU A 382 -5.22 -14.09 6.82
C LEU A 382 -6.74 -14.32 6.87
N ALA A 383 -7.22 -15.28 6.08
CA ALA A 383 -8.64 -15.63 6.01
C ALA A 383 -9.16 -16.28 7.30
N ASP A 384 -8.30 -16.96 8.06
CA ASP A 384 -8.59 -17.63 9.32
C ASP A 384 -8.30 -16.77 10.55
N PHE A 385 -8.32 -15.43 10.41
CA PHE A 385 -8.08 -14.49 11.49
C PHE A 385 -9.04 -14.70 12.67
N ASP A 386 -8.50 -15.17 13.80
CA ASP A 386 -9.22 -15.39 15.05
C ASP A 386 -9.34 -14.09 15.85
N ILE A 387 -10.53 -13.50 15.86
CA ILE A 387 -10.83 -12.25 16.56
C ILE A 387 -10.68 -12.38 18.09
N LEU A 388 -10.96 -13.54 18.67
CA LEU A 388 -10.85 -13.77 20.11
C LEU A 388 -9.40 -13.92 20.54
N LYS A 389 -8.56 -14.56 19.71
CA LYS A 389 -7.10 -14.53 19.91
C LYS A 389 -6.55 -13.12 19.75
N ALA A 390 -6.99 -12.39 18.73
CA ALA A 390 -6.59 -11.01 18.50
C ALA A 390 -6.89 -10.10 19.70
N GLU A 391 -8.07 -10.22 20.30
CA GLU A 391 -8.44 -9.44 21.49
C GLU A 391 -7.56 -9.77 22.69
N ARG A 392 -7.27 -11.06 22.94
CA ARG A 392 -6.38 -11.48 24.03
C ARG A 392 -4.95 -10.94 23.85
N ASP A 393 -4.40 -11.09 22.66
CA ASP A 393 -3.04 -10.62 22.35
C ASP A 393 -2.95 -9.09 22.43
N THR A 394 -3.96 -8.37 21.93
CA THR A 394 -3.97 -6.90 21.98
C THR A 394 -4.19 -6.40 23.42
N THR A 395 -4.97 -7.12 24.24
CA THR A 395 -5.10 -6.83 25.67
C THR A 395 -3.75 -6.97 26.35
N LYS A 396 -3.00 -8.04 26.05
CA LYS A 396 -1.64 -8.22 26.58
C LYS A 396 -0.70 -7.08 26.15
N ALA A 397 -0.80 -6.62 24.91
CA ALA A 397 -0.03 -5.48 24.43
C ALA A 397 -0.29 -4.22 25.29
N LEU A 398 -1.57 -3.91 25.55
CA LEU A 398 -1.98 -2.74 26.34
C LEU A 398 -1.67 -2.86 27.84
N GLU A 399 -1.67 -4.08 28.40
CA GLU A 399 -1.20 -4.32 29.77
C GLU A 399 0.31 -4.06 29.91
N LEU A 400 1.07 -4.39 28.86
CA LEU A 400 2.52 -4.22 28.85
C LEU A 400 2.92 -2.77 28.55
N ASP A 401 2.21 -2.10 27.64
CA ASP A 401 2.38 -0.69 27.30
C ASP A 401 1.01 -0.02 26.99
N PRO A 402 0.40 0.67 27.97
CA PRO A 402 -0.87 1.37 27.77
C PRO A 402 -0.75 2.66 26.95
N THR A 403 0.47 3.03 26.53
CA THR A 403 0.74 4.26 25.77
C THR A 403 0.99 4.01 24.28
N ASP A 404 0.90 2.76 23.82
CA ASP A 404 1.08 2.38 22.41
C ASP A 404 -0.16 2.75 21.56
N PRO A 405 -0.06 3.75 20.66
CA PRO A 405 -1.18 4.17 19.82
C PRO A 405 -1.64 3.09 18.84
N GLU A 406 -0.74 2.23 18.35
CA GLU A 406 -1.12 1.12 17.45
C GLU A 406 -1.91 0.06 18.20
N ALA A 407 -1.52 -0.28 19.43
CA ALA A 407 -2.28 -1.21 20.27
C ALA A 407 -3.71 -0.70 20.53
N HIS A 408 -3.87 0.60 20.82
CA HIS A 408 -5.19 1.24 20.95
C HIS A 408 -5.97 1.18 19.64
N ARG A 409 -5.38 1.59 18.50
CA ARG A 409 -6.06 1.54 17.19
C ARG A 409 -6.50 0.11 16.83
N ILE A 410 -5.67 -0.89 17.10
CA ILE A 410 -5.95 -2.30 16.83
C ILE A 410 -7.06 -2.82 17.75
N MET A 411 -7.03 -2.47 19.04
CA MET A 411 -8.11 -2.84 19.96
C MET A 411 -9.43 -2.20 19.54
N GLY A 412 -9.41 -0.95 19.10
CA GLY A 412 -10.59 -0.25 18.59
C GLY A 412 -11.28 -1.00 17.45
N ILE A 413 -10.53 -1.44 16.44
CA ILE A 413 -11.12 -2.22 15.33
C ILE A 413 -11.54 -3.62 15.76
N ILE A 414 -10.85 -4.23 16.73
CA ILE A 414 -11.26 -5.53 17.29
C ILE A 414 -12.60 -5.42 18.00
N LYS A 415 -12.82 -4.40 18.85
CA LYS A 415 -14.10 -4.16 19.52
C LYS A 415 -15.24 -3.91 18.56
N LEU A 416 -14.96 -3.24 17.44
CA LEU A 416 -15.97 -3.03 16.40
C LEU A 416 -16.31 -4.33 15.66
N LYS A 417 -15.33 -5.18 15.36
CA LYS A 417 -15.55 -6.48 14.70
C LYS A 417 -16.14 -7.54 15.63
N ASN A 418 -15.79 -7.48 16.91
CA ASN A 418 -16.27 -8.39 17.93
C ASN A 418 -17.54 -7.83 18.58
N HIS A 419 -18.70 -8.23 18.07
CA HIS A 419 -20.05 -7.83 18.55
C HIS A 419 -20.46 -6.37 18.32
N GLY A 420 -19.68 -5.54 17.63
CA GLY A 420 -20.09 -4.16 17.32
C GLY A 420 -20.11 -3.26 18.55
N ASP A 421 -19.15 -3.41 19.46
CA ASP A 421 -19.01 -2.58 20.64
C ASP A 421 -18.46 -1.19 20.26
N PHE A 422 -19.35 -0.30 19.82
CA PHE A 422 -19.02 1.05 19.40
C PHE A 422 -18.51 1.93 20.54
N GLU A 423 -18.92 1.66 21.78
CA GLU A 423 -18.51 2.44 22.95
C GLU A 423 -17.06 2.15 23.30
N ALA A 424 -16.70 0.87 23.46
CA ALA A 424 -15.31 0.50 23.68
C ALA A 424 -14.44 0.88 22.48
N SER A 425 -14.93 0.66 21.25
CA SER A 425 -14.21 1.05 20.03
C SER A 425 -13.91 2.54 19.99
N ARG A 426 -14.86 3.40 20.41
CA ARG A 426 -14.67 4.86 20.50
C ARG A 426 -13.53 5.22 21.44
N TYR A 427 -13.56 4.69 22.65
CA TYR A 427 -12.53 4.93 23.66
C TYR A 427 -11.13 4.66 23.10
N TYR A 428 -10.95 3.49 22.48
CA TYR A 428 -9.65 3.07 21.95
C TYR A 428 -9.18 3.92 20.76
N HIS A 429 -10.06 4.25 19.80
CA HIS A 429 -9.67 5.09 18.66
C HIS A 429 -9.36 6.53 19.10
N GLU A 430 -10.17 7.12 19.99
CA GLU A 430 -9.90 8.46 20.54
C GLU A 430 -8.59 8.49 21.35
N LYS A 431 -8.30 7.40 22.08
CA LYS A 431 -7.03 7.27 22.81
C LYS A 431 -5.82 7.17 21.87
N ALA A 432 -5.93 6.41 20.78
CA ALA A 432 -4.88 6.32 19.76
C ALA A 432 -4.57 7.71 19.16
N VAL A 433 -5.61 8.47 18.79
CA VAL A 433 -5.47 9.85 18.27
C VAL A 433 -4.88 10.79 19.33
N GLN A 434 -5.23 10.64 20.60
CA GLN A 434 -4.64 11.43 21.69
C GLN A 434 -3.14 11.15 21.86
N LEU A 435 -2.73 9.88 21.74
CA LEU A 435 -1.34 9.44 21.96
C LEU A 435 -0.42 9.79 20.79
N ALA A 436 -0.95 9.84 19.56
CA ALA A 436 -0.20 10.16 18.34
C ALA A 436 -0.97 11.17 17.47
N PRO A 437 -1.12 12.44 17.93
CA PRO A 437 -1.97 13.43 17.26
C PRO A 437 -1.43 13.90 15.92
N ASN A 438 -0.14 13.66 15.63
CA ASN A 438 0.52 14.03 14.38
C ASN A 438 0.89 12.81 13.53
N ASP A 439 0.37 11.63 13.83
CA ASP A 439 0.54 10.45 12.99
C ASP A 439 -0.61 10.37 11.97
N ALA A 440 -0.31 10.73 10.71
CA ALA A 440 -1.29 10.76 9.62
C ALA A 440 -1.99 9.40 9.40
N TYR A 441 -1.27 8.30 9.63
CA TYR A 441 -1.80 6.95 9.46
C TYR A 441 -2.78 6.61 10.59
N ILE A 442 -2.43 6.88 11.85
CA ILE A 442 -3.34 6.69 13.00
C ILE A 442 -4.61 7.53 12.82
N LEU A 443 -4.47 8.82 12.45
CA LEU A 443 -5.62 9.70 12.21
C LEU A 443 -6.54 9.16 11.12
N GLY A 444 -5.98 8.79 9.97
CA GLY A 444 -6.76 8.30 8.84
C GLY A 444 -7.45 6.96 9.12
N ARG A 445 -6.79 6.05 9.86
CA ARG A 445 -7.40 4.78 10.26
C ARG A 445 -8.47 4.93 11.33
N CYS A 446 -8.32 5.90 12.24
CA CYS A 446 -9.35 6.20 13.24
C CYS A 446 -10.54 6.96 12.63
N ALA A 447 -10.36 7.67 11.52
CA ALA A 447 -11.45 8.34 10.80
C ALA A 447 -12.53 7.33 10.34
N ALA A 448 -12.13 6.16 9.84
CA ALA A 448 -13.04 5.10 9.42
C ALA A 448 -14.04 4.72 10.52
N PHE A 449 -13.58 4.63 11.79
CA PHE A 449 -14.44 4.35 12.93
C PHE A 449 -15.55 5.40 13.09
N HIS A 450 -15.22 6.70 12.98
CA HIS A 450 -16.21 7.75 13.14
C HIS A 450 -17.29 7.71 12.05
N THR A 451 -16.93 7.37 10.81
CA THR A 451 -17.90 7.11 9.74
C THR A 451 -18.84 5.95 10.11
N PHE A 452 -18.30 4.83 10.59
CA PHE A 452 -19.11 3.69 11.03
C PHE A 452 -20.00 4.00 12.23
N ALA A 453 -19.53 4.82 13.16
CA ALA A 453 -20.26 5.24 14.36
C ALA A 453 -21.25 6.39 14.12
N GLY A 454 -21.54 6.74 12.86
CA GLY A 454 -22.53 7.77 12.51
C GLY A 454 -22.06 9.22 12.73
N ALA A 455 -20.75 9.45 12.78
CA ALA A 455 -20.13 10.78 12.89
C ALA A 455 -19.18 11.08 11.71
N PRO A 456 -19.66 11.04 10.45
CA PRO A 456 -18.82 11.21 9.27
C PRO A 456 -18.15 12.59 9.16
N GLU A 457 -18.71 13.65 9.74
CA GLU A 457 -18.05 14.97 9.82
C GLU A 457 -16.76 14.89 10.63
N LYS A 458 -16.78 14.12 11.74
CA LYS A 458 -15.58 13.90 12.54
C LYS A 458 -14.53 13.09 11.78
N ALA A 459 -14.97 12.11 10.99
CA ALA A 459 -14.08 11.37 10.10
C ALA A 459 -13.41 12.31 9.10
N MET A 460 -14.17 13.22 8.48
CA MET A 460 -13.63 14.21 7.54
C MET A 460 -12.61 15.15 8.19
N GLU A 461 -12.85 15.64 9.42
CA GLU A 461 -11.86 16.45 10.15
C GLU A 461 -10.54 15.71 10.35
N LEU A 462 -10.58 14.41 10.70
CA LEU A 462 -9.39 13.60 10.88
C LEU A 462 -8.68 13.33 9.56
N LEU A 463 -9.43 13.05 8.48
CA LEU A 463 -8.88 12.85 7.14
C LEU A 463 -8.24 14.14 6.60
N ASP A 464 -8.81 15.31 6.86
CA ASP A 464 -8.24 16.60 6.48
C ASP A 464 -6.91 16.83 7.19
N LYS A 465 -6.85 16.58 8.50
CA LYS A 465 -5.59 16.63 9.26
C LYS A 465 -4.57 15.62 8.75
N ALA A 466 -5.00 14.40 8.44
CA ALA A 466 -4.13 13.36 7.91
C ALA A 466 -3.56 13.74 6.54
N SER A 467 -4.40 14.21 5.60
CA SER A 467 -3.96 14.67 4.27
C SER A 467 -3.05 15.89 4.32
N VAL A 468 -3.24 16.75 5.33
CA VAL A 468 -2.33 17.84 5.65
C VAL A 468 -0.97 17.24 6.03
N LEU A 469 -0.90 16.37 7.05
CA LEU A 469 0.35 15.77 7.52
C LEU A 469 1.07 14.89 6.47
N ASP A 470 0.31 14.24 5.60
CA ASP A 470 0.82 13.38 4.54
C ASP A 470 -0.05 13.47 3.27
N PRO A 471 0.41 14.17 2.22
CA PRO A 471 -0.30 14.20 0.94
C PRO A 471 -0.19 12.90 0.13
N PHE A 472 0.66 11.96 0.56
CA PHE A 472 0.91 10.66 -0.08
C PHE A 472 0.33 9.51 0.73
N LEU A 473 -0.69 9.78 1.56
CA LEU A 473 -1.39 8.75 2.31
C LEU A 473 -1.78 7.57 1.41
N PRO A 474 -1.61 6.34 1.90
CA PRO A 474 -2.05 5.16 1.15
C PRO A 474 -3.51 5.27 0.69
N VAL A 475 -3.82 4.75 -0.50
CA VAL A 475 -5.17 4.86 -1.09
C VAL A 475 -6.27 4.33 -0.16
N TRP A 476 -6.01 3.24 0.56
CA TRP A 476 -6.96 2.66 1.50
C TRP A 476 -7.22 3.51 2.76
N VAL A 477 -6.43 4.58 2.98
CA VAL A 477 -6.70 5.61 3.98
C VAL A 477 -7.49 6.76 3.34
N THR A 478 -7.09 7.21 2.14
CA THR A 478 -7.75 8.35 1.47
C THR A 478 -9.13 7.98 0.94
N GLU A 479 -9.38 6.72 0.57
CA GLU A 479 -10.69 6.22 0.14
C GLU A 479 -11.75 6.25 1.25
N GLU A 480 -11.35 6.38 2.53
CA GLU A 480 -12.31 6.55 3.63
C GLU A 480 -13.15 7.83 3.46
N ARG A 481 -12.67 8.80 2.68
CA ARG A 481 -13.46 9.98 2.26
C ARG A 481 -14.68 9.59 1.43
N CYS A 482 -14.56 8.58 0.56
CA CYS A 482 -15.70 8.08 -0.22
C CYS A 482 -16.78 7.54 0.72
N ALA A 483 -16.40 6.79 1.75
CA ALA A 483 -17.35 6.27 2.74
C ALA A 483 -17.99 7.40 3.58
N ALA A 484 -17.21 8.39 4.01
CA ALA A 484 -17.70 9.52 4.78
C ALA A 484 -18.69 10.39 3.98
N HIS A 485 -18.34 10.77 2.75
CA HIS A 485 -19.25 11.52 1.86
C HIS A 485 -20.52 10.73 1.53
N TYR A 486 -20.41 9.40 1.34
CA TYR A 486 -21.57 8.56 1.12
C TYR A 486 -22.52 8.55 2.33
N ALA A 487 -21.97 8.43 3.55
CA ALA A 487 -22.74 8.50 4.79
C ALA A 487 -23.42 9.87 5.00
N LEU A 488 -22.82 10.95 4.48
CA LEU A 488 -23.40 12.30 4.46
C LEU A 488 -24.45 12.52 3.36
N GLY A 489 -24.65 11.56 2.45
CA GLY A 489 -25.51 11.74 1.27
C GLY A 489 -24.92 12.66 0.20
N GLN A 490 -23.62 12.97 0.29
CA GLN A 490 -22.88 13.85 -0.62
C GLN A 490 -22.33 13.05 -1.82
N TYR A 491 -23.25 12.61 -2.70
CA TYR A 491 -22.93 11.62 -3.72
C TYR A 491 -21.99 12.14 -4.83
N GLU A 492 -22.04 13.42 -5.19
CA GLU A 492 -21.11 14.00 -6.16
C GLU A 492 -19.68 14.13 -5.59
N GLU A 493 -19.59 14.39 -4.28
CA GLU A 493 -18.34 14.44 -3.54
C GLU A 493 -17.69 13.05 -3.44
N VAL A 494 -18.48 11.97 -3.35
CA VAL A 494 -17.94 10.60 -3.48
C VAL A 494 -17.22 10.41 -4.82
N LEU A 495 -17.79 10.89 -5.93
CA LEU A 495 -17.17 10.78 -7.26
C LEU A 495 -15.95 11.68 -7.40
N THR A 496 -15.95 12.83 -6.72
CA THR A 496 -14.82 13.74 -6.70
C THR A 496 -13.66 13.13 -5.92
N ALA A 497 -13.92 12.63 -4.70
CA ALA A 497 -12.94 11.91 -3.88
C ALA A 497 -12.38 10.69 -4.62
N GLY A 498 -13.24 9.87 -5.23
CA GLY A 498 -12.84 8.70 -6.01
C GLY A 498 -11.88 9.03 -7.16
N ARG A 499 -12.10 10.16 -7.86
CA ARG A 499 -11.22 10.62 -8.95
C ARG A 499 -9.84 11.09 -8.49
N THR A 500 -9.68 11.46 -7.23
CA THR A 500 -8.39 11.89 -6.66
C THR A 500 -7.51 10.71 -6.21
N LEU A 501 -8.06 9.49 -6.14
CA LEU A 501 -7.31 8.32 -5.72
C LEU A 501 -6.24 7.96 -6.77
N ALA A 502 -5.03 7.67 -6.30
CA ALA A 502 -3.91 7.29 -7.17
C ALA A 502 -4.17 6.00 -7.97
N HIS A 503 -5.01 5.11 -7.44
CA HIS A 503 -5.57 3.97 -8.14
C HIS A 503 -6.95 3.64 -7.55
N GLN A 504 -7.77 2.93 -8.30
CA GLN A 504 -9.09 2.49 -7.85
C GLN A 504 -8.98 1.14 -7.13
N THR A 505 -9.67 1.02 -6.01
CA THR A 505 -9.86 -0.23 -5.25
C THR A 505 -11.25 -0.80 -5.49
N ARG A 506 -11.51 -2.06 -5.08
CA ARG A 506 -12.86 -2.62 -5.13
C ARG A 506 -13.83 -1.79 -4.27
N ARG A 507 -13.41 -1.41 -3.06
CA ARG A 507 -14.19 -0.61 -2.12
C ARG A 507 -14.54 0.77 -2.67
N SER A 508 -13.57 1.53 -3.18
CA SER A 508 -13.81 2.86 -3.76
C SER A 508 -14.72 2.81 -4.99
N ARG A 509 -14.61 1.78 -5.85
CA ARG A 509 -15.53 1.59 -6.98
C ARG A 509 -16.94 1.24 -6.54
N ILE A 510 -17.11 0.44 -5.48
CA ILE A 510 -18.43 0.14 -4.91
C ILE A 510 -19.10 1.41 -4.40
N TYR A 511 -18.39 2.25 -3.65
CA TYR A 511 -18.91 3.54 -3.18
C TYR A 511 -19.28 4.47 -4.35
N GLN A 512 -18.43 4.56 -5.38
CA GLN A 512 -18.73 5.35 -6.59
C GLN A 512 -19.93 4.80 -7.35
N ALA A 513 -20.04 3.48 -7.54
CA ALA A 513 -21.18 2.85 -8.19
C ALA A 513 -22.48 3.14 -7.43
N ALA A 514 -22.45 3.03 -6.10
CA ALA A 514 -23.61 3.31 -5.26
C ALA A 514 -23.99 4.80 -5.29
N ALA A 515 -23.02 5.71 -5.33
CA ALA A 515 -23.27 7.15 -5.51
C ALA A 515 -23.86 7.46 -6.90
N LEU A 516 -23.34 6.84 -7.97
CA LEU A 516 -23.87 7.00 -9.32
C LEU A 516 -25.31 6.51 -9.44
N VAL A 517 -25.66 5.38 -8.81
CA VAL A 517 -27.05 4.92 -8.73
C VAL A 517 -27.93 5.92 -7.99
N ALA A 518 -27.44 6.52 -6.89
CA ALA A 518 -28.19 7.55 -6.16
C ALA A 518 -28.40 8.84 -6.96
N LEU A 519 -27.57 9.08 -7.97
CA LEU A 519 -27.63 10.21 -8.91
C LEU A 519 -28.32 9.85 -10.24
N ASP A 520 -29.00 8.70 -10.33
CA ASP A 520 -29.67 8.19 -11.55
C ASP A 520 -28.73 7.93 -12.75
N ARG A 521 -27.45 7.70 -12.50
CA ARG A 521 -26.39 7.43 -13.50
C ARG A 521 -26.02 5.94 -13.58
N ILE A 522 -27.02 5.10 -13.84
CA ILE A 522 -26.90 3.62 -13.76
C ILE A 522 -25.88 3.03 -14.74
N LEU A 523 -25.72 3.60 -15.94
CA LEU A 523 -24.76 3.09 -16.92
C LEU A 523 -23.33 3.24 -16.42
N ASP A 524 -22.96 4.43 -15.95
CA ASP A 524 -21.66 4.70 -15.34
C ASP A 524 -21.43 3.81 -14.09
N ALA A 525 -22.49 3.55 -13.30
CA ALA A 525 -22.40 2.69 -12.12
C ALA A 525 -22.06 1.25 -12.50
N ARG A 526 -22.65 0.74 -13.59
CA ARG A 526 -22.35 -0.61 -14.11
C ARG A 526 -20.91 -0.73 -14.58
N ASP A 527 -20.34 0.34 -15.15
CA ASP A 527 -18.94 0.34 -15.56
C ASP A 527 -17.99 0.20 -14.36
N GLN A 528 -18.31 0.85 -13.23
CA GLN A 528 -17.53 0.72 -11.99
C GLN A 528 -17.55 -0.71 -11.44
N ILE A 529 -18.73 -1.32 -11.35
CA ILE A 529 -18.85 -2.71 -10.86
C ILE A 529 -18.21 -3.70 -11.83
N SER A 530 -18.43 -3.54 -13.14
CA SER A 530 -17.82 -4.41 -14.16
C SER A 530 -16.30 -4.38 -14.07
N ALA A 531 -15.70 -3.19 -13.87
CA ALA A 531 -14.26 -3.07 -13.67
C ALA A 531 -13.78 -3.83 -12.43
N SER A 532 -14.50 -3.76 -11.31
CA SER A 532 -14.15 -4.52 -10.09
C SER A 532 -14.30 -6.04 -10.27
N MET A 533 -15.34 -6.50 -10.96
CA MET A 533 -15.58 -7.94 -11.19
C MET A 533 -14.58 -8.58 -12.16
N LEU A 534 -13.94 -7.78 -13.02
CA LEU A 534 -12.83 -8.24 -13.87
C LEU A 534 -11.57 -8.53 -13.06
N GLU A 535 -11.37 -7.80 -11.96
CA GLU A 535 -10.27 -8.06 -11.02
C GLU A 535 -10.61 -9.23 -10.10
N ASP A 536 -11.84 -9.29 -9.60
CA ASP A 536 -12.30 -10.35 -8.71
C ASP A 536 -13.70 -10.84 -9.10
N GLN A 537 -13.76 -11.98 -9.77
CA GLN A 537 -15.01 -12.60 -10.20
C GLN A 537 -15.86 -13.12 -9.02
N SER A 538 -15.28 -13.26 -7.82
CA SER A 538 -15.99 -13.67 -6.61
C SER A 538 -16.65 -12.50 -5.87
N LEU A 539 -16.41 -11.27 -6.33
CA LEU A 539 -16.93 -10.07 -5.69
C LEU A 539 -18.47 -10.06 -5.66
N SER A 540 -19.02 -9.83 -4.48
CA SER A 540 -20.46 -9.82 -4.22
C SER A 540 -20.80 -8.94 -3.02
N GLY A 541 -22.08 -8.84 -2.67
CA GLY A 541 -22.56 -8.15 -1.47
C GLY A 541 -21.94 -8.67 -0.17
N ASP A 542 -21.50 -9.93 -0.11
CA ASP A 542 -20.77 -10.50 1.04
C ASP A 542 -19.48 -9.70 1.34
N TYR A 543 -18.82 -9.17 0.30
CA TYR A 543 -17.64 -8.31 0.48
C TYR A 543 -18.00 -7.06 1.26
N ILE A 544 -19.04 -6.34 0.85
CA ILE A 544 -19.50 -5.10 1.50
C ILE A 544 -19.83 -5.38 2.97
N ILE A 545 -20.57 -6.46 3.23
CA ILE A 545 -21.01 -6.83 4.58
C ILE A 545 -19.83 -7.23 5.47
N SER A 546 -18.79 -7.82 4.91
CA SER A 546 -17.57 -8.17 5.65
C SER A 546 -16.68 -6.96 5.99
N GLN A 547 -16.71 -5.90 5.15
CA GLN A 547 -15.81 -4.75 5.28
C GLN A 547 -16.45 -3.56 6.00
N GLU A 548 -17.73 -3.27 5.76
CA GLU A 548 -18.38 -2.07 6.25
C GLU A 548 -19.10 -2.31 7.58
N LEU A 549 -18.65 -1.61 8.63
CA LEU A 549 -19.05 -1.88 10.01
C LEU A 549 -20.03 -0.83 10.56
N PHE A 550 -20.89 -0.26 9.72
CA PHE A 550 -21.83 0.79 10.11
C PHE A 550 -22.71 0.39 11.29
N GLN A 551 -22.87 1.32 12.24
CA GLN A 551 -23.81 1.22 13.36
C GLN A 551 -25.24 1.26 12.84
N ASP A 552 -25.53 2.21 11.95
CA ASP A 552 -26.79 2.25 11.20
C ASP A 552 -26.78 1.20 10.08
N LYS A 553 -27.54 0.13 10.28
CA LYS A 553 -27.67 -0.96 9.30
C LYS A 553 -28.43 -0.55 8.05
N SER A 554 -29.21 0.53 8.09
CA SER A 554 -29.92 1.03 6.91
C SER A 554 -28.94 1.56 5.86
N LEU A 555 -27.84 2.20 6.29
CA LEU A 555 -26.81 2.70 5.38
C LEU A 555 -26.06 1.55 4.68
N LEU A 556 -25.73 0.50 5.43
CA LEU A 556 -25.15 -0.73 4.87
C LEU A 556 -26.10 -1.40 3.87
N ALA A 557 -27.38 -1.53 4.24
CA ALA A 557 -28.42 -2.08 3.37
C ALA A 557 -28.56 -1.26 2.07
N GLN A 558 -28.56 0.07 2.16
CA GLN A 558 -28.60 0.95 0.99
C GLN A 558 -27.38 0.79 0.09
N LEU A 559 -26.17 0.71 0.68
CA LEU A 559 -24.93 0.49 -0.07
C LEU A 559 -24.98 -0.82 -0.86
N VAL A 560 -25.39 -1.92 -0.22
CA VAL A 560 -25.56 -3.24 -0.87
C VAL A 560 -26.62 -3.17 -1.98
N ALA A 561 -27.78 -2.57 -1.71
CA ALA A 561 -28.87 -2.48 -2.68
C ALA A 561 -28.47 -1.67 -3.92
N ARG A 562 -27.80 -0.52 -3.74
CA ARG A 562 -27.36 0.31 -4.87
C ARG A 562 -26.22 -0.35 -5.65
N ALA A 563 -25.27 -1.00 -4.97
CA ALA A 563 -24.25 -1.79 -5.65
C ALA A 563 -24.89 -2.93 -6.47
N HIS A 564 -25.94 -3.58 -5.95
CA HIS A 564 -26.68 -4.60 -6.69
C HIS A 564 -27.42 -4.05 -7.91
N GLN A 565 -28.04 -2.87 -7.81
CA GLN A 565 -28.65 -2.18 -8.96
C GLN A 565 -27.61 -1.85 -10.06
N ALA A 566 -26.37 -1.58 -9.65
CA ALA A 566 -25.23 -1.40 -10.54
C ALA A 566 -24.66 -2.72 -11.10
N GLY A 567 -25.27 -3.88 -10.78
CA GLY A 567 -24.90 -5.18 -11.34
C GLY A 567 -24.06 -6.06 -10.42
N LEU A 568 -23.81 -5.65 -9.16
CA LEU A 568 -23.05 -6.48 -8.21
C LEU A 568 -23.92 -7.68 -7.75
N PRO A 569 -23.43 -8.93 -7.79
CA PRO A 569 -24.16 -10.06 -7.22
C PRO A 569 -24.40 -9.87 -5.71
N LEU A 570 -25.57 -10.27 -5.20
CA LEU A 570 -25.90 -10.10 -3.77
C LEU A 570 -25.05 -10.97 -2.83
N GLY A 571 -24.54 -12.10 -3.30
CA GLY A 571 -23.79 -13.06 -2.48
C GLY A 571 -24.70 -14.07 -1.78
N SER A 572 -24.25 -14.60 -0.65
CA SER A 572 -24.94 -15.64 0.13
C SER A 572 -26.29 -15.18 0.71
N ALA A 573 -27.17 -16.11 1.10
CA ALA A 573 -28.44 -15.77 1.74
C ALA A 573 -28.29 -14.92 3.03
N LYS A 574 -27.13 -15.04 3.70
CA LYS A 574 -26.76 -14.24 4.87
C LYS A 574 -26.53 -12.76 4.53
N ALA A 575 -26.16 -12.47 3.28
CA ALA A 575 -26.02 -11.10 2.79
C ALA A 575 -27.36 -10.34 2.72
N LEU A 576 -28.47 -11.06 2.74
CA LEU A 576 -29.82 -10.50 2.67
C LEU A 576 -30.41 -10.17 4.05
N GLU A 577 -29.81 -10.64 5.15
CA GLU A 577 -30.31 -10.39 6.51
C GLU A 577 -30.30 -8.89 6.89
N PRO A 578 -29.25 -8.09 6.59
CA PRO A 578 -29.28 -6.64 6.86
C PRO A 578 -30.36 -5.89 6.05
N LEU A 579 -30.69 -6.38 4.86
CA LEU A 579 -31.75 -5.82 4.01
C LEU A 579 -33.17 -6.11 4.54
N ALA A 580 -33.32 -7.16 5.35
CA ALA A 580 -34.61 -7.54 5.95
C ALA A 580 -34.95 -6.68 7.18
N VAL A 581 -33.95 -6.23 7.94
CA VAL A 581 -34.14 -5.41 9.16
C VAL A 581 -34.53 -3.97 8.82
N ALA A 582 -34.08 -3.42 7.69
CA ALA A 582 -34.41 -2.05 7.26
C ALA A 582 -35.84 -1.88 6.69
N LYS A 583 -36.62 -2.97 6.60
CA LYS A 583 -38.02 -2.98 6.11
C LYS A 583 -39.07 -3.05 7.23
N GLY A 584 -38.65 -3.07 8.51
CA GLY A 584 -39.52 -2.97 9.68
C GLY A 584 -39.28 -1.66 10.40
#